data_AF-A0A519KZ22-F1
#
_entry.id   AF-A0A519KZ22-F1
#
_cell.length_a   1.000
_cell.length_b   1.000
_cell.length_c   1.000
_cell.angle_alpha   90.00
_cell.angle_beta   90.00
_cell.angle_gamma   90.00
#
_symmetry.space_group_name_H-M   'P 1'
#
loop_
_entity.id
_entity.type
_entity.pdbx_description
1 polymer ?
#
loop_
_entity_poly.entity_id
_entity_poly.type
_entity_poly.pdbx_seq_one_letter_code
_entity_poly.pdbx_strand_id
1 'polypeptide(L)' 'MKILLAVSAVALFAVAPTVGAAPQTNTQYRQCVGQRTMPCYPRDENGAIYRPSPETPEGVAFEACAAAVRADCAALYPF' A
#
# COMPACT_ATOMS: atom_id res chain seq x y z
N MET A 1 -5.78 48.05 8.90
CA MET A 1 -5.24 46.90 8.14
C MET A 1 -5.10 45.70 9.06
N LYS A 2 -5.90 44.64 8.86
CA LYS A 2 -5.53 43.25 9.23
C LYS A 2 -6.55 42.26 8.65
N ILE A 3 -6.18 41.87 7.44
CA ILE A 3 -6.40 40.65 6.66
C ILE A 3 -7.29 39.57 7.27
N LEU A 4 -8.28 39.19 6.47
CA LEU A 4 -9.19 38.04 6.55
C LEU A 4 -8.40 36.71 6.61
N LEU A 5 -8.85 35.78 7.45
CA LEU A 5 -8.50 34.36 7.30
C LEU A 5 -9.78 33.57 7.04
N ALA A 6 -10.04 33.34 5.75
CA ALA A 6 -11.00 32.36 5.27
C ALA A 6 -10.47 30.97 5.64
N VAL A 7 -11.18 30.28 6.53
CA VAL A 7 -10.95 28.87 6.82
C VAL A 7 -11.55 28.06 5.68
N SER A 8 -10.72 27.71 4.69
CA SER A 8 -11.08 26.72 3.68
C SER A 8 -11.20 25.36 4.35
N ALA A 9 -12.44 24.89 4.49
CA ALA A 9 -12.75 23.52 4.88
C ALA A 9 -12.21 22.57 3.81
N VAL A 10 -11.05 21.97 4.06
CA VAL A 10 -10.59 20.81 3.30
C VAL A 10 -11.51 19.66 3.68
N ALA A 11 -12.50 19.39 2.83
CA ALA A 11 -13.29 18.18 2.90
C ALA A 11 -12.34 16.99 2.75
N LEU A 12 -12.00 16.36 3.87
CA LEU A 12 -11.39 15.04 3.91
C LEU A 12 -12.38 14.08 3.25
N PHE A 13 -12.20 13.84 1.96
CA PHE A 13 -12.74 12.66 1.32
C PHE A 13 -12.09 11.46 2.01
N ALA A 14 -12.75 10.96 3.06
CA ALA A 14 -12.49 9.65 3.60
C ALA A 14 -12.83 8.66 2.49
N VAL A 15 -11.84 8.37 1.64
CA VAL A 15 -11.89 7.22 0.76
C VAL A 15 -11.83 6.03 1.69
N ALA A 16 -12.99 5.56 2.13
CA ALA A 16 -13.09 4.31 2.83
C ALA A 16 -12.43 3.27 1.90
N PRO A 17 -11.38 2.55 2.32
CA PRO A 17 -10.92 1.42 1.55
C PRO A 17 -12.09 0.46 1.55
N THR A 18 -12.79 0.36 0.42
CA THR A 18 -13.68 -0.76 0.16
C THR A 18 -12.76 -1.97 0.16
N VAL A 19 -12.71 -2.64 1.31
CA VAL A 19 -12.02 -3.92 1.45
C VAL A 19 -12.88 -4.94 0.71
N GLY A 20 -12.96 -4.81 -0.61
CA GLY A 20 -13.36 -5.90 -1.47
C GLY A 20 -12.33 -6.99 -1.23
N ALA A 21 -12.79 -8.11 -0.65
CA ALA A 21 -11.94 -9.27 -0.43
C ALA A 21 -11.14 -9.51 -1.71
N ALA A 22 -9.81 -9.47 -1.62
CA ALA A 22 -8.94 -9.58 -2.77
C ALA A 22 -9.36 -10.80 -3.62
N PRO A 23 -9.44 -10.67 -4.96
CA PRO A 23 -9.78 -11.78 -5.83
C PRO A 23 -8.57 -12.71 -5.88
N GLN A 24 -8.40 -13.55 -4.85
CA GLN A 24 -7.37 -14.58 -4.76
C GLN A 24 -7.47 -15.58 -5.92
N THR A 25 -8.59 -15.58 -6.67
CA THR A 25 -8.83 -16.38 -7.87
C THR A 25 -8.44 -15.69 -9.17
N ASN A 26 -8.27 -14.36 -9.21
CA ASN A 26 -7.88 -13.66 -10.42
C ASN A 26 -6.36 -13.77 -10.64
N THR A 27 -5.97 -14.49 -11.69
CA THR A 27 -4.56 -14.73 -12.05
C THR A 27 -3.80 -13.43 -12.31
N GLN A 28 -4.41 -12.43 -12.95
CA GLN A 28 -3.77 -11.16 -13.27
C GLN A 28 -3.53 -10.33 -11.99
N TYR A 29 -4.50 -10.32 -11.08
CA TYR A 29 -4.33 -9.71 -9.75
C TYR A 29 -3.16 -10.35 -9.00
N ARG A 30 -3.09 -11.69 -8.94
CA ARG A 30 -2.02 -12.40 -8.26
C ARG A 30 -0.64 -12.11 -8.85
N GLN A 31 -0.55 -12.06 -10.18
CA GLN A 31 0.69 -11.70 -10.87
C GLN A 31 1.11 -10.27 -10.54
N CYS A 32 0.18 -9.31 -10.56
CA CYS A 32 0.41 -7.93 -10.19
C CYS A 32 0.97 -7.80 -8.78
N VAL A 33 0.33 -8.42 -7.80
CA VAL A 33 0.78 -8.37 -6.40
C VAL A 33 2.16 -8.99 -6.25
N GLY A 34 2.41 -10.15 -6.84
CA GLY A 34 3.71 -10.84 -6.75
C GLY A 34 4.86 -10.00 -7.32
N GLN A 35 4.68 -9.43 -8.51
CA GLN A 35 5.71 -8.60 -9.15
C GLN A 35 5.93 -7.28 -8.41
N ARG A 36 4.87 -6.63 -7.94
CA ARG A 36 4.94 -5.32 -7.31
C ARG A 36 5.29 -5.35 -5.83
N THR A 37 5.21 -6.51 -5.16
CA THR A 37 5.64 -6.66 -3.76
C THR A 37 7.16 -6.88 -3.65
N MET A 38 7.83 -7.36 -4.70
CA MET A 38 9.29 -7.60 -4.67
C MET A 38 10.12 -6.38 -4.21
N PRO A 39 9.84 -5.14 -4.66
CA PRO A 39 10.54 -3.95 -4.18
C PRO A 39 10.28 -3.60 -2.71
N CYS A 40 9.17 -4.08 -2.11
CA CYS A 40 8.83 -3.83 -0.72
C CYS A 40 9.73 -4.57 0.26
N TYR A 41 10.39 -5.64 -0.17
CA TYR A 41 11.26 -6.39 0.73
C TYR A 41 12.54 -5.59 1.03
N PRO A 42 12.94 -5.54 2.31
CA PRO A 42 14.21 -4.96 2.68
C PRO A 42 15.38 -5.79 2.13
N ARG A 43 16.55 -5.15 2.08
CA ARG A 43 17.81 -5.77 1.69
C ARG A 43 18.80 -5.65 2.84
N ASP A 44 19.59 -6.68 3.04
CA ASP A 44 20.72 -6.62 3.98
C ASP A 44 21.86 -5.77 3.40
N GLU A 45 22.96 -5.65 4.15
CA GLU A 45 24.14 -4.89 3.74
C GLU A 45 24.81 -5.44 2.45
N ASN A 46 24.56 -6.71 2.12
CA ASN A 46 25.05 -7.36 0.91
C ASN A 46 24.06 -7.26 -0.26
N GLY A 47 22.93 -6.57 -0.08
CA GLY A 47 21.88 -6.44 -1.08
C GLY A 47 20.94 -7.64 -1.19
N ALA A 48 21.07 -8.64 -0.33
CA ALA A 48 20.20 -9.82 -0.34
C ALA A 48 18.82 -9.49 0.22
N ILE A 49 17.79 -9.91 -0.51
CA ILE A 49 16.40 -9.75 -0.08
C ILE A 49 16.14 -10.69 1.10
N TYR A 50 15.57 -10.17 2.18
CA TYR A 50 15.15 -10.98 3.32
C TYR A 50 13.73 -10.64 3.76
N ARG A 51 13.13 -11.56 4.51
CA ARG A 51 11.81 -11.35 5.11
C ARG A 51 11.96 -10.73 6.50
N PRO A 52 11.50 -9.49 6.73
CA PRO A 52 11.60 -8.86 8.03
C PRO A 52 10.64 -9.51 9.03
N SER A 53 10.99 -9.44 10.32
CA SER A 53 10.08 -9.83 11.40
C SER A 53 8.93 -8.81 11.48
N PRO A 54 7.66 -9.25 11.59
CA PRO A 54 6.50 -8.36 11.51
C PRO A 54 6.42 -7.35 12.66
N GLU A 55 7.09 -7.63 13.78
CA GLU A 55 7.16 -6.77 14.96
C GLU A 55 8.27 -5.69 14.90
N THR A 56 9.16 -5.74 13.89
CA THR A 56 10.20 -4.71 13.72
C THR A 56 9.69 -3.54 12.87
N PRO A 57 10.30 -2.35 12.96
CA PRO A 57 9.98 -1.23 12.08
C PRO A 57 10.04 -1.59 10.59
N GLU A 58 10.99 -2.45 10.17
CA GLU A 58 11.05 -2.92 8.78
C GLU A 58 9.89 -3.84 8.42
N GLY A 59 9.42 -4.68 9.34
CA GLY A 59 8.22 -5.50 9.16
C GLY A 59 6.97 -4.65 8.95
N VAL A 60 6.81 -3.61 9.77
CA VAL A 60 5.71 -2.65 9.62
C VAL A 60 5.78 -1.91 8.29
N ALA A 61 6.97 -1.48 7.87
CA ALA A 61 7.17 -0.83 6.58
C ALA A 61 6.88 -1.76 5.39
N PHE A 62 7.31 -3.03 5.48
CA PHE A 62 6.99 -4.06 4.49
C PHE A 62 5.49 -4.27 4.36
N GLU A 63 4.77 -4.45 5.47
CA GLU A 63 3.31 -4.66 5.44
C GLU A 63 2.55 -3.45 4.90
N ALA A 64 2.97 -2.23 5.24
CA ALA A 64 2.40 -1.01 4.67
C ALA A 64 2.60 -0.94 3.15
N CYS A 65 3.80 -1.25 2.66
CA CYS A 65 4.09 -1.31 1.23
C CYS A 65 3.27 -2.41 0.52
N ALA A 66 3.23 -3.62 1.09
CA ALA A 66 2.45 -4.74 0.56
C ALA A 66 0.94 -4.43 0.53
N ALA A 67 0.42 -3.71 1.53
CA ALA A 67 -0.96 -3.25 1.55
C ALA A 67 -1.26 -2.25 0.44
N ALA A 68 -0.37 -1.27 0.20
CA ALA A 68 -0.49 -0.33 -0.91
C ALA A 68 -0.47 -1.06 -2.26
N VAL A 69 0.44 -2.01 -2.45
CA VAL A 69 0.50 -2.84 -3.67
C VAL A 69 -0.81 -3.61 -3.89
N ARG A 70 -1.38 -4.21 -2.84
CA ARG A 70 -2.67 -4.92 -2.93
C ARG A 70 -3.80 -3.96 -3.34
N ALA A 71 -3.83 -2.75 -2.80
CA ALA A 71 -4.82 -1.73 -3.16
C ALA A 71 -4.68 -1.29 -4.62
N ASP A 72 -3.46 -1.00 -5.07
CA ASP A 72 -3.17 -0.61 -6.46
C ASP A 72 -3.57 -1.72 -7.45
N CYS A 73 -3.17 -2.96 -7.16
CA CYS A 73 -3.52 -4.09 -8.01
C CYS A 73 -5.03 -4.37 -8.01
N ALA A 74 -5.72 -4.15 -6.88
CA ALA A 74 -7.18 -4.27 -6.82
C ALA A 74 -7.89 -3.20 -7.67
N ALA A 75 -7.34 -1.99 -7.76
CA ALA A 75 -7.88 -0.94 -8.62
C ALA A 75 -7.71 -1.25 -10.13
N LEU A 76 -6.65 -1.97 -10.51
CA LEU A 76 -6.39 -2.37 -11.90
C LEU A 76 -7.20 -3.59 -12.33
N TYR A 77 -7.50 -4.48 -11.39
CA TYR A 77 -8.23 -5.71 -11.62
C TYR A 77 -9.46 -5.78 -10.71
N PRO A 78 -10.42 -4.84 -10.88
CA PRO A 78 -11.66 -4.81 -10.13
C PRO A 78 -12.51 -6.05 -10.50
N PHE A 79 -13.23 -6.55 -9.51
CA PHE A 79 -14.12 -7.71 -9.61
C PHE A 79 -15.49 -7.33 -10.17
#